data_AF-A0A0A9XLN9-F1
#
_entry.id   AF-A0A0A9XLN9-F1
#
_cell.length_a   1.000
_cell.length_b   1.000
_cell.length_c   1.000
_cell.angle_alpha   90.00
_cell.angle_beta   90.00
_cell.angle_gamma   90.00
#
_symmetry.space_group_name_H-M   'P 1'
#
loop_
_entity.id
_entity.type
_entity.pdbx_description
1 polymer ?
#
loop_
_entity_poly.entity_id
_entity_poly.type
_entity_poly.pdbx_seq_one_letter_code
_entity_poly.pdbx_strand_id
1 'polypeptide(L)'
;MKSEDLFNTNARIIHRYIQCIGEICPEAFVGLITDPIDSLVPVAAETLKKMNCYNKNKLFGITNIDSIRARTIVAHALQCSCYDVHVPVIGGHSSTTIVPVLSQFTSLSEEMI
;
A
#
# COMPACT_ATOMS: atom_id res chain seq x y z
N MET A 1 18.65 3.68 -9.67
CA MET A 1 18.51 2.24 -9.31
C MET A 1 17.24 1.74 -9.97
N LYS A 2 17.29 0.62 -10.72
CA LYS A 2 16.09 0.12 -11.40
C LYS A 2 15.15 -0.53 -10.37
N SER A 3 13.84 -0.49 -10.64
CA SER A 3 12.82 -1.12 -9.79
C SER A 3 13.08 -2.62 -9.56
N GLU A 4 13.70 -3.29 -10.53
CA GLU A 4 14.07 -4.71 -10.44
C GLU A 4 15.18 -4.98 -9.41
N ASP A 5 16.18 -4.10 -9.32
CA ASP A 5 17.28 -4.23 -8.35
C ASP A 5 16.76 -4.06 -6.91
N LEU A 6 15.84 -3.12 -6.72
CA LEU A 6 15.10 -2.89 -5.48
C LEU A 6 14.27 -4.12 -5.09
N PHE A 7 13.50 -4.67 -6.02
CA PHE A 7 12.71 -5.87 -5.78
C PHE A 7 13.59 -7.04 -5.33
N ASN A 8 14.66 -7.33 -6.06
CA ASN A 8 15.53 -8.47 -5.74
C ASN A 8 16.17 -8.35 -4.35
N THR A 9 16.56 -7.14 -3.96
CA THR A 9 17.17 -6.88 -2.66
C THR A 9 16.13 -7.00 -1.55
N ASN A 10 14.99 -6.30 -1.71
CA ASN A 10 13.97 -6.23 -0.68
C ASN A 10 13.19 -7.55 -0.54
N ALA A 11 12.99 -8.31 -1.61
CA ALA A 11 12.33 -9.61 -1.55
C ALA A 11 13.08 -10.61 -0.65
N ARG A 12 14.43 -10.62 -0.72
CA ARG A 12 15.26 -11.47 0.15
C ARG A 12 15.13 -11.06 1.62
N ILE A 13 15.10 -9.76 1.88
CA ILE A 13 14.97 -9.20 3.24
C ILE A 13 13.60 -9.51 3.82
N ILE A 14 12.53 -9.24 3.05
CA ILE A 14 11.15 -9.52 3.44
C ILE A 14 10.94 -11.01 3.68
N HIS A 15 11.43 -11.88 2.81
CA HIS A 15 11.30 -13.33 3.00
C HIS A 15 11.88 -13.77 4.35
N ARG A 16 13.09 -13.33 4.70
CA ARG A 16 13.74 -13.65 5.97
C ARG A 16 12.93 -13.16 7.17
N TYR A 17 12.46 -11.92 7.17
CA TYR A 17 11.70 -11.39 8.30
C TYR A 17 10.33 -12.04 8.44
N ILE A 18 9.67 -12.34 7.32
CA ILE A 18 8.38 -13.04 7.34
C ILE A 18 8.53 -14.47 7.85
N GLN A 19 9.64 -15.16 7.55
CA GLN A 19 9.96 -16.44 8.19
C GLN A 19 10.09 -16.30 9.70
N CYS A 20 10.84 -15.32 10.20
CA CYS A 20 10.95 -15.10 11.64
C CYS A 20 9.59 -14.78 12.28
N ILE A 21 8.73 -14.00 11.62
CA ILE A 21 7.38 -13.71 12.10
C ILE A 21 6.53 -14.98 12.14
N GLY A 22 6.56 -15.80 11.09
CA GLY A 22 5.81 -17.06 11.05
C GLY A 22 6.24 -18.08 12.11
N GLU A 23 7.51 -18.06 12.52
CA GLU A 23 8.06 -18.92 13.58
C GLU A 23 7.75 -18.40 15.00
N ILE A 24 7.91 -17.09 15.23
CA ILE A 24 7.90 -16.50 16.58
C ILE A 24 6.51 -15.98 16.95
N CYS A 25 5.80 -15.35 16.02
CA CYS A 25 4.53 -14.67 16.27
C CYS A 25 3.55 -14.81 15.09
N PRO A 26 3.13 -16.04 14.72
CA PRO A 26 2.30 -16.30 13.54
C PRO A 26 0.95 -15.58 13.55
N GLU A 27 0.46 -15.19 14.73
CA GLU A 27 -0.81 -14.49 14.90
C GLU A 27 -0.71 -12.96 14.88
N ALA A 28 0.48 -12.39 14.63
CA ALA A 28 0.67 -10.95 14.57
C ALA A 28 0.01 -10.31 13.32
N PHE A 29 -0.37 -9.04 13.45
CA PHE A 29 -0.69 -8.21 12.28
C PHE A 29 0.62 -7.75 11.62
N VAL A 30 0.71 -7.92 10.31
CA VAL A 30 1.91 -7.62 9.52
C VAL A 30 1.58 -6.58 8.46
N GLY A 31 2.06 -5.36 8.68
CA GLY A 31 1.98 -4.25 7.73
C GLY A 31 3.29 -4.06 6.98
N LEU A 32 3.27 -4.18 5.66
CA LEU A 32 4.45 -3.96 4.81
C LEU A 32 4.45 -2.55 4.21
N ILE A 33 5.52 -1.80 4.46
CA ILE A 33 5.77 -0.48 3.85
C ILE A 33 6.93 -0.50 2.85
N THR A 34 7.71 -1.59 2.82
CA THR A 34 8.88 -1.68 1.95
C THR A 34 8.45 -1.77 0.49
N ASP A 35 9.06 -0.95 -0.35
CA ASP A 35 8.81 -0.97 -1.79
C ASP A 35 9.56 -2.10 -2.51
N PRO A 36 8.99 -2.64 -3.60
CA PRO A 36 7.66 -2.35 -4.13
C PRO A 36 6.55 -3.13 -3.37
N ILE A 37 5.62 -2.43 -2.73
CA ILE A 37 4.56 -3.05 -1.90
C ILE A 37 3.74 -4.05 -2.72
N ASP A 38 3.41 -3.68 -3.97
CA ASP A 38 2.61 -4.48 -4.91
C ASP A 38 3.16 -5.89 -5.13
N SER A 39 4.49 -6.04 -5.12
CA SER A 39 5.15 -7.33 -5.34
C SER A 39 5.56 -8.01 -4.03
N LEU A 40 5.84 -7.24 -2.97
CA LEU A 40 6.36 -7.78 -1.71
C LEU A 40 5.26 -8.33 -0.80
N VAL A 41 4.03 -7.82 -0.87
CA VAL A 41 2.89 -8.41 -0.15
C VAL A 41 2.60 -9.85 -0.64
N PRO A 42 2.53 -10.14 -1.95
CA PRO A 42 2.47 -11.52 -2.44
C PRO A 42 3.62 -12.40 -1.98
N VAL A 43 4.87 -11.90 -1.98
CA VAL A 43 6.04 -12.66 -1.50
C VAL A 43 5.90 -13.05 -0.02
N ALA A 44 5.44 -12.12 0.81
CA ALA A 44 5.15 -12.39 2.22
C ALA A 44 4.01 -13.41 2.38
N ALA A 45 2.93 -13.27 1.62
CA ALA A 45 1.80 -14.20 1.65
C ALA A 45 2.24 -15.63 1.30
N GLU A 46 3.00 -15.80 0.22
CA GLU A 46 3.51 -17.12 -0.19
C GLU A 46 4.50 -17.71 0.83
N THR A 47 5.29 -16.86 1.49
CA THR A 47 6.19 -17.30 2.57
C THR A 47 5.39 -17.85 3.75
N LEU A 48 4.38 -17.13 4.23
CA LEU A 48 3.51 -17.57 5.33
C LEU A 48 2.69 -18.81 4.96
N LYS A 49 2.26 -18.94 3.69
CA LYS A 49 1.52 -20.12 3.20
C LYS A 49 2.39 -21.37 3.28
N LYS A 50 3.66 -21.28 2.85
CA LYS A 50 4.64 -22.39 2.96
C LYS A 50 4.89 -22.83 4.40
N MET A 51 4.67 -21.93 5.36
CA MET A 51 4.79 -22.18 6.79
C MET A 51 3.46 -22.61 7.45
N ASN A 52 2.38 -22.70 6.68
CA ASN A 52 1.02 -23.04 7.16
C ASN A 52 0.46 -22.06 8.22
N CYS A 53 0.88 -20.80 8.21
CA CYS A 53 0.40 -19.76 9.15
C CYS A 53 -0.16 -18.52 8.46
N TYR A 54 -0.45 -18.59 7.16
CA TYR A 54 -1.01 -17.46 6.42
C TYR A 54 -2.45 -17.14 6.84
N ASN A 55 -2.66 -15.91 7.31
CA ASN A 55 -3.98 -15.34 7.57
C ASN A 55 -4.21 -14.09 6.69
N LYS A 56 -5.12 -14.20 5.73
CA LYS A 56 -5.45 -13.12 4.77
C LYS A 56 -5.97 -11.82 5.43
N ASN A 57 -6.46 -11.89 6.67
CA ASN A 57 -6.97 -10.73 7.40
C ASN A 57 -5.87 -10.03 8.24
N LYS A 58 -4.65 -10.57 8.29
CA LYS A 58 -3.56 -10.07 9.13
C LYS A 58 -2.33 -9.60 8.35
N LEU A 59 -2.20 -9.92 7.07
CA LEU A 59 -1.15 -9.40 6.19
C LEU A 59 -1.72 -8.30 5.29
N PHE A 60 -1.12 -7.11 5.32
CA PHE A 60 -1.55 -5.97 4.51
C PHE A 60 -0.36 -5.09 4.08
N GLY A 61 -0.50 -4.44 2.92
CA GLY A 61 0.40 -3.38 2.48
C GLY A 61 -0.06 -2.03 3.01
N ILE A 62 0.88 -1.16 3.41
CA ILE A 62 0.58 0.18 3.92
C ILE A 62 0.60 1.17 2.75
N THR A 63 -0.57 1.57 2.27
CA THR A 63 -0.75 2.49 1.12
C THR A 63 -1.33 3.85 1.53
N ASN A 64 -1.51 4.10 2.83
CA ASN A 64 -2.21 5.28 3.37
C ASN A 64 -1.61 6.61 2.90
N ILE A 65 -0.32 6.65 2.55
CA ILE A 65 0.34 7.85 2.02
C ILE A 65 -0.33 8.34 0.72
N ASP A 66 -0.85 7.44 -0.11
CA ASP A 66 -1.53 7.83 -1.35
C ASP A 66 -2.88 8.46 -1.07
N SER A 67 -3.61 7.94 -0.08
CA SER A 67 -4.84 8.58 0.41
C SER A 67 -4.57 9.96 1.00
N ILE A 68 -3.49 10.13 1.78
CA ILE A 68 -3.09 11.43 2.33
C ILE A 68 -2.74 12.41 1.20
N ARG A 69 -2.00 11.96 0.18
CA ARG A 69 -1.65 12.78 -0.99
C ARG A 69 -2.89 13.19 -1.77
N ALA A 70 -3.77 12.24 -2.11
CA ALA A 70 -4.99 12.51 -2.86
C ALA A 70 -5.90 13.50 -2.11
N ARG A 71 -6.10 13.30 -0.80
CA ARG A 71 -6.85 14.24 0.05
C ARG A 71 -6.24 15.63 0.06
N THR A 72 -4.92 15.74 0.13
CA THR A 72 -4.23 17.03 0.13
C THR A 72 -4.42 17.77 -1.19
N ILE A 73 -4.31 17.06 -2.32
CA ILE A 73 -4.52 17.64 -3.66
C ILE A 73 -5.96 18.13 -3.82
N VAL A 74 -6.94 17.28 -3.51
CA VAL A 74 -8.37 17.62 -3.62
C VAL A 74 -8.75 18.77 -2.68
N ALA A 75 -8.25 18.77 -1.44
CA ALA A 75 -8.53 19.85 -0.49
C ALA A 75 -7.94 21.18 -0.94
N HIS A 76 -6.75 21.16 -1.54
CA HIS A 76 -6.14 22.35 -2.13
C HIS A 76 -7.01 22.91 -3.26
N ALA A 77 -7.51 22.05 -4.16
CA ALA A 77 -8.41 22.45 -5.24
C ALA A 77 -9.73 23.03 -4.73
N LEU A 78 -10.29 22.45 -3.66
CA LEU A 78 -11.54 22.91 -3.03
C LEU A 78 -11.34 24.07 -2.04
N GLN A 79 -10.10 24.52 -1.82
CA GLN A 79 -9.74 25.56 -0.85
C GLN A 79 -10.26 25.27 0.57
N CYS A 80 -10.21 24.01 0.98
CA CYS A 80 -10.66 23.57 2.31
C CYS A 80 -9.56 22.80 3.05
N SER A 81 -9.86 22.38 4.28
CA SER A 81 -8.93 21.57 5.07
C SER A 81 -8.86 20.14 4.54
N CYS A 82 -7.65 19.58 4.44
CA CYS A 82 -7.47 18.17 4.05
C CYS A 82 -8.05 17.17 5.07
N TYR A 83 -8.29 17.62 6.31
CA TYR A 83 -8.97 16.82 7.33
C TYR A 83 -10.46 16.61 7.01
N ASP A 84 -11.08 17.53 6.27
CA ASP A 84 -12.50 17.50 5.91
C ASP A 84 -12.75 16.78 4.58
N VAL A 85 -11.68 16.43 3.87
CA VAL A 85 -11.73 15.75 2.57
C VAL A 85 -11.40 14.27 2.74
N HIS A 86 -12.23 13.40 2.17
CA HIS A 86 -12.00 11.96 2.11
C HIS A 86 -11.96 11.49 0.65
N VAL A 87 -10.79 11.03 0.19
CA VAL A 87 -10.60 10.46 -1.15
C VAL A 87 -10.19 9.01 -0.99
N PRO A 88 -11.06 8.04 -1.33
CA PRO A 88 -10.67 6.64 -1.41
C PRO A 88 -9.59 6.46 -2.48
N VAL A 89 -8.52 5.73 -2.17
CA VAL A 89 -7.50 5.33 -3.13
C VAL A 89 -7.46 3.80 -3.18
N ILE A 90 -7.56 3.26 -4.38
CA ILE A 90 -7.62 1.81 -4.65
C ILE A 90 -6.51 1.40 -5.63
N GLY A 91 -6.35 0.09 -5.83
CA GLY A 91 -5.34 -0.48 -6.71
C GLY A 91 -4.07 -0.88 -5.94
N GLY A 92 -2.91 -0.40 -6.39
CA GLY A 92 -1.60 -0.66 -5.77
C GLY A 92 -0.91 0.60 -5.24
N HIS A 93 0.39 0.50 -4.98
CA HIS A 93 1.29 1.56 -4.52
C HIS A 93 2.38 1.92 -5.55
N SER A 94 2.19 1.54 -6.81
CA SER A 94 3.08 1.96 -7.90
C SER A 94 2.42 3.04 -8.76
N SER A 95 3.24 3.84 -9.46
CA SER A 95 2.77 5.04 -10.18
C SER A 95 1.63 4.78 -11.17
N THR A 96 1.53 3.58 -11.73
CA THR A 96 0.48 3.20 -12.69
C THR A 96 -0.69 2.45 -12.08
N THR A 97 -0.62 2.09 -10.80
CA THR A 97 -1.64 1.26 -10.12
C THR A 97 -2.38 2.02 -9.03
N ILE A 98 -1.90 3.19 -8.61
CA ILE A 98 -2.58 4.07 -7.66
C ILE A 98 -3.78 4.73 -8.36
N VAL A 99 -4.99 4.48 -7.85
CA VAL A 99 -6.24 5.02 -8.43
C VAL A 99 -7.01 5.81 -7.37
N PRO A 100 -6.93 7.15 -7.37
CA PRO A 100 -7.81 7.98 -6.55
C PRO A 100 -9.23 8.01 -7.13
N VAL A 101 -10.23 7.67 -6.31
CA VAL A 101 -11.64 7.62 -6.73
C VAL A 101 -12.29 8.98 -6.53
N LEU A 102 -12.22 9.83 -7.56
CA LEU A 102 -12.68 11.22 -7.51
C LEU A 102 -14.17 11.42 -7.87
N SER A 103 -14.89 10.36 -8.24
CA SER A 103 -16.29 10.44 -8.70
C SER A 103 -17.26 11.06 -7.68
N GLN A 104 -16.88 11.12 -6.40
CA GLN A 104 -17.65 11.74 -5.33
C GLN A 104 -17.53 13.28 -5.30
N PHE A 105 -16.56 13.85 -6.01
CA PHE A 105 -16.28 15.27 -6.06
C PHE A 105 -16.75 15.87 -7.39
N THR A 106 -18.07 15.90 -7.59
CA THR A 106 -18.72 16.38 -8.83
C THR A 106 -18.50 17.86 -9.13
N SER A 107 -18.04 18.63 -8.14
CA SER A 107 -17.71 20.05 -8.27
C SER A 107 -16.28 20.33 -8.77
N LEU A 108 -15.43 19.31 -8.92
CA LEU A 108 -14.10 19.48 -9.49
C LEU A 108 -14.20 19.56 -11.03
N SER A 109 -13.67 20.63 -11.63
CA SER A 109 -13.46 20.67 -13.08
C SER A 109 -12.21 19.86 -13.45
N GLU A 110 -12.08 19.47 -14.73
CA GLU A 110 -10.86 18.79 -15.23
C GLU A 110 -9.59 19.61 -15.01
N GLU A 111 -9.68 20.94 -14.94
CA GLU A 111 -8.56 21.85 -14.67
C GLU A 111 -8.13 21.89 -13.19
N MET A 112 -9.01 21.43 -12.29
CA MET A 112 -8.77 21.37 -10.85
C MET A 112 -8.14 20.04 -10.40
N ILE A 113 -8.06 19.05 -11.30
CA ILE A 113 -7.48 17.72 -11.09
C ILE A 113 -6.09 17.68 -11.72
#